data_AF-A0A4Y1RA30-F1
#
_entry.id   AF-A0A4Y1RA30-F1
#
_cell.length_a   1.000
_cell.length_b   1.000
_cell.length_c   1.000
_cell.angle_alpha   90.00
_cell.angle_beta   90.00
_cell.angle_gamma   90.00
#
_symmetry.space_group_name_H-M   'P 1'
#
loop_
_entity.id
_entity.type
_entity.pdbx_description
1 polymer ?
#
loop_
_entity_poly.entity_id
_entity_poly.type
_entity_poly.pdbx_seq_one_letter_code
_entity_poly.pdbx_strand_id
1 'polypeptide(L)'
;MAVAGIMEVKRKDVARDHNMLLARPVLQPLPISTFWLSFQYFIFGIADLFTYVGLLEFFYSEAPMGLKSISTCFLWSSMALGYFFSTILVKIVNGATKDVTRSGGWLAGNNINLNHLNLFYWLLSFMSLINFIVYVFVAKRYKYRPGSPILLSKQNKKIEE
;
A
#
# COMPACT_ATOMS: atom_id res chain seq x y z
N MET A 1 -5.37 1.42 -3.24
CA MET A 1 -6.04 0.13 -3.52
C MET A 1 -7.47 0.28 -4.03
N ALA A 2 -8.29 1.20 -3.49
CA ALA A 2 -9.65 1.45 -4.02
C ALA A 2 -9.70 1.70 -5.55
N VAL A 3 -8.82 2.57 -6.08
CA VAL A 3 -8.73 2.85 -7.53
C VAL A 3 -8.44 1.57 -8.33
N ALA A 4 -7.57 0.69 -7.83
CA ALA A 4 -7.28 -0.60 -8.45
C ALA A 4 -8.49 -1.52 -8.48
N GLY A 5 -9.27 -1.54 -7.40
CA GLY A 5 -10.54 -2.27 -7.34
C GLY A 5 -11.56 -1.75 -8.37
N ILE A 6 -11.70 -0.43 -8.52
CA ILE A 6 -12.59 0.16 -9.53
C ILE A 6 -12.12 -0.20 -10.95
N MET A 7 -10.81 -0.11 -11.20
CA MET A 7 -10.25 -0.43 -12.51
C MET A 7 -10.41 -1.90 -12.87
N GLU A 8 -10.25 -2.81 -11.91
CA GLU A 8 -10.46 -4.24 -12.13
C GLU A 8 -11.95 -4.59 -12.33
N VAL A 9 -12.88 -3.87 -11.69
CA VAL A 9 -14.32 -3.98 -12.00
C VAL A 9 -14.59 -3.57 -13.45
N LYS A 10 -14.08 -2.41 -13.87
CA LYS A 10 -14.19 -1.94 -15.25
C LYS A 10 -13.58 -2.92 -16.27
N ARG A 11 -12.41 -3.47 -15.97
CA ARG A 11 -11.76 -4.49 -16.82
C ARG A 11 -12.62 -5.75 -16.95
N LYS A 12 -13.22 -6.20 -15.84
CA LYS A 12 -14.08 -7.38 -15.84
C LYS A 12 -15.42 -7.17 -16.54
N ASP A 13 -16.00 -5.98 -16.45
CA ASP A 13 -17.23 -5.65 -17.17
C ASP A 13 -17.00 -5.73 -18.68
N VAL A 14 -15.90 -5.17 -19.19
CA VAL A 14 -15.50 -5.31 -20.61
C VAL A 14 -15.26 -6.78 -20.98
N ALA A 15 -14.67 -7.59 -20.09
CA ALA A 15 -14.50 -9.02 -20.33
C ALA A 15 -15.83 -9.78 -20.45
N ARG A 16 -16.84 -9.36 -19.69
CA ARG A 16 -18.18 -9.94 -19.69
C ARG A 16 -18.95 -9.56 -20.94
N ASP A 17 -18.91 -8.28 -21.33
CA ASP A 17 -19.64 -7.76 -22.48
C ASP A 17 -19.16 -8.37 -23.81
N HIS A 18 -17.87 -8.71 -23.89
CA HIS A 18 -17.29 -9.38 -25.06
C HIS A 18 -17.30 -10.92 -24.98
N ASN A 19 -17.95 -11.53 -23.98
CA ASN A 19 -17.95 -12.98 -23.71
C ASN A 19 -16.55 -13.63 -23.60
N MET A 20 -15.53 -12.84 -23.25
CA MET A 20 -14.13 -13.26 -23.18
C MET A 20 -13.72 -13.76 -21.78
N LEU A 21 -14.67 -14.15 -20.93
CA LEU A 21 -14.42 -14.62 -19.56
C LEU A 21 -13.58 -15.92 -19.51
N LEU A 22 -13.73 -16.77 -20.52
CA LEU A 22 -12.95 -18.00 -20.69
C LEU A 22 -11.72 -17.82 -21.59
N ALA A 23 -11.57 -16.65 -22.21
CA ALA A 23 -10.45 -16.35 -23.07
C ALA A 23 -9.17 -16.29 -22.26
N ARG A 24 -8.11 -16.92 -22.77
CA ARG A 24 -6.79 -16.86 -22.15
C ARG A 24 -6.19 -15.47 -22.47
N PRO A 25 -5.85 -14.63 -21.46
CA PRO A 25 -5.45 -13.23 -21.68
C PRO A 25 -4.21 -13.04 -22.58
N VAL A 26 -3.41 -14.10 -22.79
CA VAL A 26 -2.25 -14.09 -23.70
C VAL A 26 -2.64 -14.25 -25.18
N LEU A 27 -3.74 -14.95 -25.47
CA LEU A 27 -4.18 -15.23 -26.85
C LEU A 27 -5.27 -14.28 -27.35
N GLN A 28 -6.02 -13.66 -26.44
CA GLN A 28 -7.10 -12.73 -26.77
C GLN A 28 -7.01 -11.51 -25.84
N PRO A 29 -6.33 -10.44 -26.27
CA PRO A 29 -6.26 -9.22 -25.47
C PRO A 29 -7.64 -8.60 -25.38
N LEU A 30 -8.02 -8.18 -24.17
CA LEU A 30 -9.24 -7.42 -23.98
C LEU A 30 -9.12 -6.06 -24.69
N PRO A 31 -10.20 -5.56 -25.32
CA PRO A 31 -10.22 -4.24 -25.94
C PRO A 31 -10.29 -3.12 -24.88
N ILE A 32 -9.27 -3.05 -24.02
CA ILE A 32 -9.12 -2.02 -23.00
C ILE A 32 -7.76 -1.35 -23.17
N SER A 33 -7.73 -0.02 -23.09
CA SER A 33 -6.49 0.72 -23.18
C SER A 33 -5.63 0.50 -21.93
N THR A 34 -4.37 0.11 -22.13
CA THR A 34 -3.35 0.01 -21.07
C THR A 34 -3.11 1.36 -20.37
N PHE A 35 -3.52 2.47 -20.99
CA PHE A 35 -3.42 3.82 -20.43
C PHE A 35 -4.09 3.95 -19.06
N TRP A 36 -5.18 3.23 -18.82
CA TRP A 36 -5.87 3.26 -17.53
C TRP A 36 -5.01 2.77 -16.35
N LEU A 37 -4.09 1.84 -16.62
CA LEU A 37 -3.18 1.32 -15.61
C LEU A 37 -2.14 2.39 -15.20
N SER A 38 -1.75 3.25 -16.15
CA SER A 38 -0.85 4.38 -15.90
C SER A 38 -1.41 5.31 -14.83
N PHE A 39 -2.71 5.63 -14.90
CA PHE A 39 -3.38 6.48 -13.91
C PHE A 39 -3.31 5.89 -12.49
N GLN A 40 -3.57 4.58 -12.36
CA GLN A 40 -3.47 3.88 -11.08
C GLN A 40 -2.03 3.92 -10.51
N TYR A 41 -1.02 3.64 -11.34
CA TYR A 41 0.37 3.64 -10.91
C TYR A 41 0.90 5.04 -10.60
N PHE A 42 0.42 6.06 -11.30
CA PHE A 42 0.78 7.45 -11.04
C PHE A 42 0.36 7.88 -9.64
N ILE A 43 -0.90 7.65 -9.27
CA ILE A 43 -1.42 7.95 -7.92
C ILE A 43 -0.66 7.15 -6.87
N PHE A 44 -0.41 5.86 -7.12
CA PHE A 44 0.33 5.01 -6.21
C PHE A 44 1.77 5.53 -5.99
N GLY A 45 2.48 5.91 -7.05
CA GLY A 45 3.84 6.44 -6.95
C GLY A 45 3.92 7.75 -6.18
N ILE A 46 2.97 8.66 -6.39
CA ILE A 46 2.89 9.90 -5.59
C ILE A 46 2.69 9.58 -4.11
N ALA A 47 1.74 8.69 -3.79
CA ALA A 47 1.48 8.30 -2.41
C ALA A 47 2.70 7.62 -1.75
N ASP A 48 3.39 6.74 -2.47
CA ASP A 48 4.58 6.04 -1.99
C ASP A 48 5.74 7.01 -1.72
N LEU A 49 5.98 7.97 -2.62
CA LEU A 49 6.98 9.01 -2.44
C LEU A 49 6.72 9.83 -1.16
N PHE A 50 5.51 10.34 -0.99
CA PHE A 50 5.17 11.18 0.16
C PHE A 50 5.23 10.41 1.48
N THR A 51 4.72 9.17 1.50
CA THR A 51 4.74 8.36 2.71
C THR A 51 6.15 7.92 3.09
N TYR A 52 6.97 7.49 2.13
CA TYR A 52 8.35 7.07 2.39
C TYR A 52 9.23 8.24 2.86
N VAL A 53 9.24 9.34 2.11
CA VAL A 53 10.06 10.52 2.44
C VAL A 53 9.60 11.14 3.76
N GLY A 54 8.28 11.30 3.96
CA GLY A 54 7.73 11.87 5.18
C GLY A 54 8.01 11.01 6.42
N LEU A 55 7.92 9.68 6.29
CA LEU A 55 8.24 8.77 7.38
C LEU A 55 9.74 8.81 7.74
N LEU A 56 10.61 8.88 6.72
CA LEU A 56 12.05 8.97 6.92
C LEU A 56 12.43 10.29 7.61
N GLU A 57 11.93 11.42 7.13
CA GLU A 57 12.16 12.74 7.74
C GLU A 57 11.65 12.78 9.19
N PHE A 58 10.44 12.25 9.44
CA PHE A 58 9.87 12.14 10.78
C PHE A 58 10.78 11.34 11.72
N PHE A 59 11.18 10.12 11.33
CA PHE A 59 12.07 9.29 12.15
C PHE A 59 13.42 9.94 12.42
N TYR A 60 13.99 10.64 11.44
CA TYR A 60 15.26 11.36 11.61
C TYR A 60 15.12 12.58 12.53
N SER A 61 13.97 13.26 12.51
CA SER A 61 13.70 14.43 13.35
C SER A 61 13.46 14.08 14.82
N GLU A 62 12.80 12.95 15.10
CA GLU A 62 12.47 12.51 16.45
C GLU A 62 13.59 11.66 17.09
N ALA A 63 14.44 11.01 16.28
CA ALA A 63 15.54 10.20 16.79
C ALA A 63 16.67 11.04 17.42
N PRO A 64 17.19 10.64 18.60
CA PRO A 64 18.39 11.25 19.16
C PRO A 64 19.61 11.01 18.26
N MET A 65 20.61 11.90 18.32
CA MET A 65 21.73 11.95 17.37
C MET A 65 22.46 10.62 17.16
N GLY A 66 22.60 9.79 18.21
CA GLY A 66 23.25 8.48 18.13
C GLY A 66 22.39 7.33 17.61
N LEU A 67 21.06 7.49 17.51
CA LEU A 67 20.14 6.40 17.12
C LEU A 67 19.59 6.54 15.69
N LYS A 68 20.03 7.56 14.92
CA LYS A 68 19.55 7.78 13.55
C LYS A 68 19.73 6.56 12.63
N SER A 69 20.85 5.83 12.75
CA SER A 69 21.10 4.60 11.99
C SER A 69 20.09 3.49 12.34
N ILE A 70 19.74 3.36 13.63
CA ILE A 70 18.75 2.38 14.10
C ILE A 70 17.36 2.72 13.56
N SER A 71 17.00 4.00 13.47
CA SER A 71 15.73 4.43 12.86
C SER A 71 15.62 4.01 11.39
N THR A 72 16.69 4.15 10.61
CA THR A 72 16.73 3.67 9.22
C THR A 72 16.64 2.15 9.14
N CYS A 73 17.31 1.43 10.04
CA CYS A 73 17.20 -0.02 10.10
C CYS A 73 15.76 -0.48 10.43
N PHE A 74 15.08 0.24 11.33
CA PHE A 74 13.69 -0.01 11.68
C PHE A 74 12.73 0.24 10.50
N LEU A 75 12.97 1.31 9.71
CA LEU A 75 12.24 1.59 8.47
C LEU A 75 12.30 0.43 7.49
N TRP A 76 13.51 -0.05 7.17
CA TRP A 76 13.69 -1.18 6.25
C TRP A 76 13.12 -2.49 6.81
N SER A 77 13.26 -2.71 8.12
CA SER A 77 12.68 -3.88 8.80
C SER A 77 11.15 -3.87 8.73
N SER A 78 10.52 -2.71 8.94
CA SER A 78 9.08 -2.53 8.82
C SER A 78 8.60 -2.80 7.38
N MET A 79 9.34 -2.33 6.38
CA MET A 79 9.04 -2.61 4.97
C MET A 79 9.14 -4.12 4.66
N ALA A 80 10.19 -4.79 5.14
CA ALA A 80 10.35 -6.23 4.99
C ALA A 80 9.18 -7.01 5.64
N LEU A 81 8.76 -6.61 6.84
CA LEU A 81 7.57 -7.17 7.48
C LEU A 81 6.31 -6.96 6.64
N GLY A 82 6.16 -5.81 5.99
CA GLY A 82 5.07 -5.55 5.04
C GLY A 82 5.05 -6.54 3.87
N TYR A 83 6.20 -6.87 3.29
CA TYR A 83 6.29 -7.86 2.21
C TYR A 83 5.97 -9.29 2.68
N PHE A 84 6.45 -9.68 3.87
CA PHE A 84 6.06 -10.98 4.45
C PHE A 84 4.57 -11.04 4.75
N PHE A 85 4.01 -9.98 5.32
CA PHE A 85 2.59 -9.89 5.60
C PHE A 85 1.75 -10.01 4.32
N SER A 86 2.18 -9.38 3.21
CA SER A 86 1.53 -9.52 1.90
C SER A 86 1.47 -10.99 1.45
N THR A 87 2.58 -11.72 1.58
CA THR A 87 2.64 -13.15 1.21
C THR A 87 1.72 -14.00 2.09
N ILE A 88 1.72 -13.76 3.40
CA ILE A 88 0.85 -14.45 4.36
C ILE A 88 -0.61 -14.17 4.05
N LEU A 89 -0.97 -12.92 3.78
CA LEU A 89 -2.33 -12.51 3.46
C LEU A 89 -2.83 -13.21 2.19
N VAL A 90 -2.01 -13.30 1.14
CA VAL A 90 -2.36 -14.06 -0.07
C VAL A 90 -2.60 -15.53 0.25
N LYS A 91 -1.76 -16.15 1.09
CA LYS A 91 -1.95 -17.56 1.52
C LYS A 91 -3.25 -17.75 2.30
N ILE A 92 -3.56 -16.84 3.25
CA ILE A 92 -4.79 -16.88 4.03
C ILE A 92 -6.01 -16.75 3.12
N VAL A 93 -6.02 -15.76 2.22
CA VAL A 93 -7.13 -15.53 1.28
C VAL A 93 -7.33 -16.73 0.35
N ASN A 94 -6.24 -17.27 -0.19
CA ASN A 94 -6.32 -18.46 -1.05
C ASN A 94 -6.80 -19.69 -0.28
N GLY A 95 -6.36 -19.88 0.97
CA GLY A 95 -6.84 -20.95 1.84
C GLY A 95 -8.32 -20.81 2.21
N ALA A 96 -8.72 -19.63 2.69
CA ALA A 96 -10.09 -19.34 3.10
C ALA A 96 -11.10 -19.42 1.95
N THR A 97 -10.65 -19.15 0.72
CA THR A 97 -11.53 -19.15 -0.45
C THR A 97 -11.36 -20.39 -1.34
N LYS A 98 -10.55 -21.36 -0.90
CA LYS A 98 -10.27 -22.58 -1.67
C LYS A 98 -11.54 -23.38 -1.96
N ASP A 99 -12.45 -23.43 -1.00
CA ASP A 99 -13.67 -24.25 -1.06
C ASP A 99 -14.89 -23.51 -1.63
N VAL A 100 -14.81 -22.17 -1.74
CA VAL A 100 -15.92 -21.32 -2.19
C VAL A 100 -15.84 -21.00 -3.69
N THR A 101 -14.64 -21.05 -4.29
CA THR A 101 -14.45 -20.70 -5.71
C THR A 101 -14.04 -21.90 -6.55
N ARG A 102 -14.68 -22.08 -7.71
CA ARG A 102 -14.39 -23.15 -8.68
C ARG A 102 -12.94 -23.13 -9.22
N SER A 103 -12.20 -22.03 -9.00
CA SER A 103 -10.78 -21.85 -9.35
C SER A 103 -9.79 -22.23 -8.24
N GLY A 104 -10.25 -22.66 -7.06
CA GLY A 104 -9.40 -23.06 -5.94
C GLY A 104 -8.81 -21.90 -5.11
N GLY A 105 -9.34 -20.68 -5.25
CA GLY A 105 -8.96 -19.49 -4.45
C GLY A 105 -9.11 -18.18 -5.23
N TRP A 106 -9.12 -17.02 -4.54
CA TRP A 106 -9.25 -15.71 -5.20
C TRP A 106 -8.08 -15.38 -6.13
N LEU A 107 -6.86 -15.87 -5.84
CA LEU A 107 -5.64 -15.64 -6.63
C LEU A 107 -4.98 -16.93 -7.14
N ALA A 108 -5.52 -18.11 -6.79
CA ALA A 108 -4.88 -19.41 -7.10
C ALA A 108 -5.11 -19.89 -8.54
N GLY A 109 -6.16 -19.41 -9.22
CA GLY A 109 -6.50 -19.87 -10.57
C GLY A 109 -5.53 -19.36 -11.64
N ASN A 110 -5.25 -20.20 -12.64
CA ASN A 110 -4.39 -19.87 -13.80
C ASN A 110 -5.07 -18.89 -14.80
N ASN A 111 -6.31 -18.47 -14.52
CA ASN A 111 -7.04 -17.51 -15.33
C ASN A 111 -7.49 -16.30 -14.50
N ILE A 112 -6.84 -15.15 -14.73
CA ILE A 112 -7.09 -13.88 -14.05
C ILE A 112 -8.53 -13.39 -14.30
N ASN A 113 -9.14 -13.78 -15.43
CA ASN A 113 -10.52 -13.40 -15.75
C ASN A 113 -11.55 -14.12 -14.86
N LEU A 114 -11.23 -15.34 -14.42
CA LEU A 114 -12.06 -16.13 -13.51
C LEU A 114 -11.76 -15.87 -12.03
N ASN A 115 -10.56 -15.37 -11.73
CA ASN A 115 -10.14 -15.06 -10.37
C ASN A 115 -10.83 -13.82 -9.80
N HIS A 116 -11.20 -13.85 -8.53
CA HIS A 116 -11.89 -12.76 -7.85
C HIS A 116 -10.94 -11.68 -7.30
N LEU A 117 -10.06 -11.18 -8.17
CA LEU A 117 -9.04 -10.17 -7.83
C LEU A 117 -9.67 -8.85 -7.31
N ASN A 118 -10.86 -8.49 -7.80
CA ASN A 118 -11.67 -7.39 -7.28
C ASN A 118 -11.90 -7.45 -5.77
N LEU A 119 -12.27 -8.63 -5.26
CA LEU A 119 -12.57 -8.84 -3.84
C LEU A 119 -11.30 -8.72 -3.00
N PHE A 120 -10.17 -9.18 -3.54
CA PHE A 120 -8.87 -8.99 -2.90
C PHE A 120 -8.48 -7.50 -2.80
N TYR A 121 -8.66 -6.73 -3.88
CA TYR A 121 -8.40 -5.28 -3.84
C TYR A 121 -9.34 -4.53 -2.90
N TRP A 122 -10.61 -4.93 -2.81
CA TRP A 122 -11.54 -4.39 -1.82
C TRP A 122 -11.11 -4.72 -0.38
N LEU A 123 -10.70 -5.96 -0.11
CA LEU A 123 -10.17 -6.36 1.19
C LEU A 123 -8.94 -5.55 1.58
N LEU A 124 -7.98 -5.39 0.65
CA LEU A 124 -6.81 -4.53 0.88
C LEU A 124 -7.22 -3.07 1.11
N SER A 125 -8.21 -2.56 0.38
CA SER A 125 -8.71 -1.20 0.57
C SER A 125 -9.30 -0.98 1.96
N PHE A 126 -10.10 -1.93 2.46
CA PHE A 126 -10.68 -1.86 3.79
C PHE A 126 -9.61 -1.95 4.89
N MET A 127 -8.63 -2.83 4.71
CA MET A 127 -7.50 -2.96 5.63
C MET A 127 -6.63 -1.69 5.66
N SER A 128 -6.37 -1.07 4.50
CA SER A 128 -5.70 0.23 4.42
C SER A 128 -6.49 1.35 5.09
N LEU A 129 -7.83 1.35 4.97
CA LEU A 129 -8.68 2.33 5.64
C LEU A 129 -8.60 2.20 7.17
N ILE A 130 -8.67 0.97 7.70
CA ILE A 130 -8.50 0.71 9.13
C ILE A 130 -7.11 1.17 9.59
N ASN A 131 -6.06 0.81 8.84
CA ASN A 131 -4.70 1.24 9.16
C ASN A 131 -4.57 2.77 9.22
N PHE A 132 -5.18 3.48 8.27
CA PHE A 132 -5.20 4.93 8.24
C PHE A 132 -5.93 5.52 9.46
N ILE A 133 -7.07 4.96 9.87
CA ILE A 133 -7.81 5.42 11.06
C ILE A 133 -6.95 5.24 12.33
N VAL A 134 -6.31 4.07 12.47
CA VAL A 134 -5.38 3.79 13.59
C VAL A 134 -4.21 4.78 13.57
N TYR A 135 -3.62 5.03 12.40
CA TYR A 135 -2.55 6.01 12.24
C TYR A 135 -2.99 7.40 12.69
N VAL A 136 -4.14 7.89 12.24
CA VAL A 136 -4.67 9.21 12.64
C VAL A 136 -4.92 9.28 14.14
N PHE A 137 -5.45 8.21 14.74
CA PHE A 137 -5.67 8.15 16.18
C PHE A 137 -4.36 8.26 16.97
N VAL A 138 -3.33 7.51 16.57
CA VAL A 138 -2.00 7.55 17.19
C VAL A 138 -1.34 8.91 16.95
N ALA A 139 -1.40 9.45 15.73
CA ALA A 139 -0.84 10.75 15.39
C ALA A 139 -1.43 11.88 16.24
N LYS A 140 -2.75 11.86 16.50
CA LYS A 140 -3.40 12.84 17.39
C LYS A 140 -2.95 12.74 18.85
N ARG A 141 -2.52 11.56 19.30
CA ARG A 141 -2.05 11.30 20.66
C ARG A 141 -0.54 11.50 20.82
N TYR A 142 0.20 11.50 19.72
CA TYR A 142 1.65 11.63 19.71
C TYR A 142 2.07 13.06 20.07
N LYS A 143 3.00 13.18 21.02
CA LYS A 143 3.61 14.46 21.39
C LYS A 143 4.98 14.54 20.73
N TYR A 144 5.15 15.50 19.83
CA TYR A 144 6.42 15.79 19.21
C TYR A 144 7.47 16.17 20.25
N ARG A 145 8.71 15.77 20.02
CA ARG A 145 9.81 16.22 20.88
C ARG A 145 9.99 17.73 20.68
N PRO A 146 10.19 18.52 21.76
CA PRO A 146 10.58 19.92 21.63
C PRO A 146 12.01 20.00 21.11
N GLY A 147 12.16 19.91 19.79
CA GLY A 147 13.44 19.96 19.07
C GLY A 147 13.39 21.03 17.99
N SER A 148 13.10 22.28 18.38
CA SER A 148 13.20 23.40 17.45
C SER A 148 14.68 23.77 17.25
N PRO A 149 15.19 23.80 16.00
CA PRO A 149 16.51 24.39 15.70
C PRO A 149 16.61 25.86 16.18
N ILE A 150 15.47 26.53 16.36
CA ILE A 150 15.36 27.92 16.81
C ILE A 150 15.78 28.06 18.28
N LEU A 151 15.57 27.04 19.13
CA LEU A 151 15.94 27.08 20.54
C LEU A 151 17.46 26.91 20.75
N LEU A 152 18.12 26.14 19.89
CA LEU A 152 19.59 26.05 19.88
C LEU A 152 20.22 27.35 19.38
N SER A 153 19.61 28.01 18.37
CA SER A 153 20.06 29.35 17.94
C SER A 153 19.87 30.40 19.05
N LYS A 154 18.75 30.34 19.78
CA LYS A 154 18.47 31.24 20.91
C LYS A 154 19.35 30.98 22.13
N GLN A 155 19.72 29.73 22.41
CA GLN A 155 20.67 29.42 23.48
C GLN A 155 22.08 29.87 23.11
N ASN A 156 22.56 29.61 21.89
CA ASN A 156 23.88 30.08 21.46
C ASN A 156 23.97 31.61 21.47
N LYS A 157 22.93 32.32 21.00
CA LYS A 157 22.92 33.80 21.03
C LYS A 157 22.88 34.41 22.44
N LYS A 158 22.37 33.67 23.43
CA LYS A 158 22.26 34.13 24.84
C LYS A 158 23.49 33.77 25.68
N ILE A 159 24.41 32.97 25.13
CA ILE A 159 25.70 32.64 25.73
C ILE A 159 26.79 33.60 25.20
N GLU A 160 26.53 34.27 24.07
CA GLU A 160 27.42 35.25 23.43
C GLU A 160 27.13 36.73 23.82
N GLU A 161 26.06 36.99 24.58
CA GLU A 161 25.75 38.31 25.22
C GLU A 161 26.03 38.25 26.73
#